data_AF-A0A819S173-F1
#
_entry.id   AF-A0A819S173-F1
#
_cell.length_a   1.000
_cell.length_b   1.000
_cell.length_c   1.000
_cell.angle_alpha   90.00
_cell.angle_beta   90.00
_cell.angle_gamma   90.00
#
_symmetry.space_group_name_H-M   'P 1'
#
loop_
_entity.id
_entity.type
_entity.pdbx_description
1 polymer ?
#
loop_
_entity_poly.entity_id
_entity_poly.type
_entity_poly.pdbx_seq_one_letter_code
_entity_poly.pdbx_strand_id
1 'polypeptide(L)'
;MSESSRLSTSERIEIVKWYTMYQNAGEVARQFQQCYDRTPPTRKNILNRVRKFDETGSVEDEPRSGRPRSVGTDENKERVRAAFEESPATPLRIASLNLNLPKSSLQRMMKELGLKPYRPQLLHALNEGDPDRRCEFADIFLKLVAKDSSFPYQIVWTDEATFKLNGHVNRHNCVYYATENPHIDSTQEINAPGIIVWAEIWSGGLIGPFFFRDTVTGRSYLEMLDEKIVPAIEYQMNLEEIFYMYDGAPAHYQ
;
A
#
# COMPACT_ATOMS: atom_id res chain seq x y z
N MET A 1 -24.46 -50.28 -2.31
CA MET A 1 -23.98 -48.98 -2.82
C MET A 1 -22.46 -48.99 -2.71
N SER A 2 -21.72 -49.18 -3.80
CA SER A 2 -20.25 -49.15 -3.74
C SER A 2 -19.78 -47.74 -4.06
N GLU A 3 -19.02 -47.13 -3.14
CA GLU A 3 -18.32 -45.88 -3.39
C GLU A 3 -17.33 -46.10 -4.54
N SER A 4 -17.62 -45.53 -5.71
CA SER A 4 -16.65 -45.48 -6.80
C SER A 4 -15.64 -44.39 -6.45
N SER A 5 -14.57 -44.77 -5.75
CA SER A 5 -13.46 -43.88 -5.43
C SER A 5 -12.77 -43.42 -6.71
N ARG A 6 -12.40 -42.13 -6.76
CA ARG A 6 -11.75 -41.51 -7.93
C ARG A 6 -10.35 -42.13 -8.11
N LEU A 7 -10.05 -42.60 -9.33
CA LEU A 7 -8.73 -43.11 -9.68
C LEU A 7 -7.65 -42.04 -9.53
N SER A 8 -6.58 -42.37 -8.81
CA SER A 8 -5.35 -41.58 -8.71
C SER A 8 -4.59 -41.59 -10.03
N THR A 9 -3.67 -40.64 -10.21
CA THR A 9 -2.84 -40.55 -11.42
C THR A 9 -2.02 -41.82 -11.64
N SER A 10 -1.40 -42.36 -10.59
CA SER A 10 -0.61 -43.59 -10.67
C SER A 10 -1.43 -44.80 -11.14
N GLU A 11 -2.65 -44.93 -10.64
CA GLU A 11 -3.56 -46.02 -11.02
C GLU A 11 -4.00 -45.92 -12.48
N ARG A 12 -4.14 -44.69 -13.00
CA ARG A 12 -4.44 -44.46 -14.42
C ARG A 12 -3.26 -44.84 -15.32
N ILE A 13 -2.03 -44.57 -14.88
CA ILE A 13 -0.81 -44.96 -15.60
C ILE A 13 -0.74 -46.48 -15.69
N GLU A 14 -0.96 -47.19 -14.59
CA GLU A 14 -0.91 -48.67 -14.59
C GLU A 14 -2.00 -49.28 -15.47
N ILE A 15 -3.21 -48.70 -15.51
CA ILE A 15 -4.26 -49.12 -16.44
C ILE A 15 -3.79 -49.03 -17.91
N VAL A 16 -3.13 -47.93 -18.29
CA VAL A 16 -2.61 -47.76 -19.65
C VAL A 16 -1.51 -48.79 -19.93
N LYS A 17 -0.54 -48.95 -19.01
CA LYS A 17 0.54 -49.92 -19.15
C LYS A 17 0.03 -51.35 -19.31
N TRP A 18 -0.89 -51.78 -18.46
CA TRP A 18 -1.48 -53.12 -18.54
C TRP A 18 -2.28 -53.30 -19.83
N TYR A 19 -2.99 -52.27 -20.30
CA TYR A 19 -3.70 -52.38 -21.56
C TYR A 19 -2.72 -52.50 -22.74
N THR A 20 -1.60 -51.77 -22.74
CA THR A 20 -0.55 -51.92 -23.75
C THR A 20 0.06 -53.33 -23.73
N MET A 21 0.21 -53.94 -22.55
CA MET A 21 0.77 -55.28 -22.40
C MET A 21 -0.18 -56.40 -22.83
N TYR A 22 -1.45 -56.34 -22.42
CA TYR A 22 -2.41 -57.43 -22.60
C TYR A 22 -3.41 -57.22 -23.74
N GLN A 23 -3.56 -55.98 -24.22
CA GLN A 23 -4.56 -55.55 -25.21
C GLN A 23 -6.00 -56.00 -24.87
N ASN A 24 -6.29 -56.26 -23.59
CA ASN A 24 -7.54 -56.82 -23.13
C ASN A 24 -8.01 -56.12 -21.84
N ALA A 25 -9.13 -55.41 -21.92
CA ALA A 25 -9.70 -54.67 -20.79
C ALA A 25 -10.15 -55.57 -19.62
N GLY A 26 -10.48 -56.84 -19.87
CA GLY A 26 -10.78 -57.81 -18.81
C GLY A 26 -9.54 -58.19 -18.00
N GLU A 27 -8.40 -58.36 -18.67
CA GLU A 27 -7.11 -58.61 -18.02
C GLU A 27 -6.65 -57.40 -17.21
N VAL A 28 -6.82 -56.20 -17.75
CA VAL A 28 -6.53 -54.95 -17.02
C VAL A 28 -7.38 -54.84 -15.75
N ALA A 29 -8.67 -55.17 -15.82
CA ALA A 29 -9.54 -55.18 -14.64
C ALA A 29 -9.11 -56.23 -13.61
N ARG A 30 -8.64 -57.40 -14.05
CA ARG A 30 -8.12 -58.47 -13.18
C ARG A 30 -6.84 -58.03 -12.46
N GLN A 31 -5.87 -57.49 -13.20
CA GLN A 31 -4.61 -56.97 -12.64
C GLN A 31 -4.87 -55.83 -11.65
N PHE A 32 -5.80 -54.94 -11.99
CA PHE A 32 -6.18 -53.85 -11.11
C PHE A 32 -6.79 -54.33 -9.79
N GLN A 33 -7.70 -55.32 -9.83
CA GLN A 33 -8.27 -55.91 -8.62
C GLN A 33 -7.19 -56.61 -7.78
N GLN A 34 -6.23 -57.29 -8.41
CA GLN A 34 -5.13 -57.96 -7.72
C GLN A 34 -4.17 -56.98 -7.04
N CYS A 35 -3.84 -55.86 -7.68
CA CYS A 35 -2.89 -54.89 -7.16
C CYS A 35 -3.47 -53.92 -6.13
N TYR A 36 -4.76 -53.56 -6.24
CA TYR A 36 -5.37 -52.49 -5.45
C TYR A 36 -6.54 -52.93 -4.56
N ASP A 37 -6.90 -54.22 -4.59
CA ASP A 37 -7.98 -54.85 -3.82
C ASP A 37 -9.30 -54.04 -3.78
N ARG A 38 -9.66 -53.44 -4.91
CA ARG A 38 -10.84 -52.57 -5.06
C ARG A 38 -11.52 -52.81 -6.39
N THR A 39 -12.81 -52.47 -6.44
CA THR A 39 -13.64 -52.65 -7.64
C THR A 39 -12.96 -52.00 -8.87
N PRO A 40 -12.69 -52.79 -9.93
CA PRO A 40 -11.98 -52.29 -11.08
C PRO A 40 -12.84 -51.31 -11.89
N PRO A 41 -12.22 -50.41 -12.67
CA PRO A 41 -12.96 -49.53 -13.56
C PRO A 41 -13.69 -50.37 -14.62
N THR A 42 -14.85 -49.90 -15.04
CA THR A 42 -15.62 -50.57 -16.08
C THR A 42 -14.81 -50.64 -17.38
N ARG A 43 -15.07 -51.67 -18.20
CA ARG A 43 -14.46 -51.83 -19.54
C ARG A 43 -14.50 -50.54 -20.37
N LYS A 44 -15.63 -49.82 -20.34
CA LYS A 44 -15.80 -48.53 -21.04
C LYS A 44 -14.82 -47.48 -20.53
N ASN A 45 -14.65 -47.35 -19.20
CA ASN A 45 -13.72 -46.39 -18.61
C ASN A 45 -12.26 -46.73 -18.91
N ILE A 46 -11.89 -48.03 -18.92
CA ILE A 46 -10.54 -48.48 -19.31
C ILE A 46 -10.26 -48.07 -20.76
N LEU A 47 -11.16 -48.42 -21.69
CA LEU A 47 -10.98 -48.12 -23.12
C LEU A 47 -10.99 -46.62 -23.41
N ASN A 48 -11.85 -45.84 -22.76
CA ASN A 48 -11.88 -44.38 -22.93
C ASN A 48 -10.57 -43.73 -22.44
N ARG A 49 -9.95 -44.27 -21.38
CA ARG A 49 -8.67 -43.76 -20.87
C ARG A 49 -7.50 -44.10 -21.77
N VAL A 50 -7.45 -45.32 -22.28
CA VAL A 50 -6.43 -45.73 -23.25
C VAL A 50 -6.54 -44.87 -24.50
N ARG A 51 -7.75 -44.71 -25.06
CA ARG A 51 -7.98 -43.86 -26.22
C ARG A 51 -7.54 -42.41 -25.97
N LYS A 52 -7.95 -41.82 -24.84
CA LYS A 52 -7.51 -40.48 -24.47
C LYS A 52 -5.99 -40.39 -24.41
N PHE A 53 -5.34 -41.41 -23.82
CA PHE A 53 -3.89 -41.45 -23.75
C PHE A 53 -3.23 -41.57 -25.14
N ASP A 54 -3.78 -42.39 -26.03
CA ASP A 54 -3.28 -42.52 -27.41
C ASP A 54 -3.43 -41.21 -28.20
N GLU A 55 -4.49 -40.45 -27.95
CA GLU A 55 -4.77 -39.18 -28.62
C GLU A 55 -3.96 -38.00 -28.04
N THR A 56 -3.80 -37.92 -26.71
CA THR A 56 -3.23 -36.73 -26.05
C THR A 56 -1.90 -36.98 -25.31
N GLY A 57 -1.45 -38.23 -25.19
CA GLY A 57 -0.28 -38.63 -24.42
C GLY A 57 -0.37 -38.40 -22.90
N SER A 58 -1.55 -38.09 -22.36
CA SER A 58 -1.72 -37.65 -20.97
C SER A 58 -2.82 -38.41 -20.23
N VAL A 59 -2.53 -38.78 -18.98
CA VAL A 59 -3.49 -39.41 -18.04
C VAL A 59 -4.17 -38.40 -17.11
N GLU A 60 -3.77 -37.13 -17.20
CA GLU A 60 -4.31 -36.04 -16.38
C GLU A 60 -5.77 -35.74 -16.73
N ASP A 61 -6.50 -35.16 -15.79
CA ASP A 61 -7.86 -34.71 -16.07
C ASP A 61 -7.83 -33.51 -17.02
N GLU A 62 -8.74 -33.49 -17.99
CA GLU A 62 -8.87 -32.34 -18.88
C GLU A 62 -9.37 -31.11 -18.11
N PRO A 63 -9.00 -29.90 -18.54
CA PRO A 63 -9.54 -28.67 -17.99
C PRO A 63 -11.07 -28.72 -18.08
N ARG A 64 -11.74 -28.68 -16.93
CA ARG A 64 -13.19 -28.63 -16.91
C ARG A 64 -13.64 -27.25 -17.36
N SER A 65 -14.53 -27.20 -18.35
CA SER A 65 -15.31 -26.00 -18.65
C SER A 65 -16.21 -25.73 -17.44
N GLY A 66 -15.72 -24.91 -16.50
CA GLY A 66 -16.49 -24.54 -15.32
C GLY A 66 -17.82 -23.87 -15.67
N ARG A 67 -18.59 -23.49 -14.65
CA ARG A 67 -19.83 -22.74 -14.87
C ARG A 67 -19.55 -21.43 -15.65
N PRO A 68 -20.28 -21.13 -16.74
CA PRO A 68 -20.11 -19.89 -17.49
C PRO A 68 -20.26 -18.66 -16.58
N ARG A 69 -19.36 -17.69 -16.72
CA ARG A 69 -19.46 -16.41 -16.01
C ARG A 69 -20.52 -15.54 -16.71
N SER A 70 -21.62 -15.24 -16.03
CA SER A 70 -22.69 -14.40 -16.60
C SER A 70 -22.42 -12.90 -16.49
N VAL A 71 -21.76 -12.45 -15.41
CA VAL A 71 -21.56 -11.01 -15.11
C VAL A 71 -20.12 -10.56 -15.36
N GLY A 72 -19.12 -11.41 -15.08
CA GLY A 72 -17.71 -11.08 -15.23
C GLY A 72 -17.18 -11.33 -16.65
N THR A 73 -17.90 -10.88 -17.67
CA THR A 73 -17.49 -10.93 -19.09
C THR A 73 -16.40 -9.91 -19.36
N ASP A 74 -15.62 -10.11 -20.42
CA ASP A 74 -14.56 -9.17 -20.78
C ASP A 74 -15.10 -7.79 -21.18
N GLU A 75 -16.28 -7.75 -21.79
CA GLU A 75 -17.01 -6.51 -22.06
C GLU A 75 -17.33 -5.72 -20.79
N ASN A 76 -17.85 -6.39 -19.75
CA ASN A 76 -18.15 -5.72 -18.49
C ASN A 76 -16.87 -5.28 -17.76
N LYS A 77 -15.76 -6.01 -17.91
CA LYS A 77 -14.46 -5.57 -17.39
C LYS A 77 -13.97 -4.30 -18.07
N GLU A 78 -14.15 -4.18 -19.38
CA GLU A 78 -13.78 -2.97 -20.11
C GLU A 78 -14.61 -1.78 -19.67
N ARG A 79 -15.92 -1.96 -19.51
CA ARG A 79 -16.82 -0.93 -18.96
C ARG A 79 -16.40 -0.48 -17.56
N VAL A 80 -15.95 -1.40 -16.72
CA VAL A 80 -15.41 -1.09 -15.39
C VAL A 80 -14.09 -0.31 -15.49
N ARG A 81 -13.18 -0.72 -16.37
CA ARG A 81 -11.90 -0.02 -16.56
C ARG A 81 -12.13 1.43 -16.99
N ALA A 82 -12.89 1.65 -18.07
CA ALA A 82 -13.16 2.99 -18.59
C ALA A 82 -13.80 3.91 -17.54
N ALA A 83 -14.76 3.40 -16.74
CA ALA A 83 -15.41 4.20 -15.71
C ALA A 83 -14.45 4.67 -14.60
N PHE A 84 -13.48 3.83 -14.21
CA PHE A 84 -12.50 4.20 -13.18
C PHE A 84 -11.28 4.95 -13.73
N GLU A 85 -11.03 4.92 -15.04
CA GLU A 85 -10.07 5.82 -15.70
C GLU A 85 -10.62 7.25 -15.79
N GLU A 86 -11.89 7.40 -16.16
CA GLU A 86 -12.56 8.71 -16.26
C GLU A 86 -12.79 9.35 -14.88
N SER A 87 -13.18 8.56 -13.87
CA SER A 87 -13.48 9.07 -12.53
C SER A 87 -12.96 8.13 -11.43
N PRO A 88 -11.65 8.17 -11.12
CA PRO A 88 -11.01 7.28 -10.14
C PRO A 88 -11.58 7.38 -8.73
N ALA A 89 -12.13 8.54 -8.37
CA ALA A 89 -12.71 8.81 -7.04
C ALA A 89 -14.16 8.31 -6.88
N THR A 90 -14.75 7.68 -7.91
CA THR A 90 -16.16 7.27 -7.86
C THR A 90 -16.39 6.22 -6.77
N PRO A 91 -17.31 6.46 -5.81
CA PRO A 91 -17.62 5.48 -4.79
C PRO A 91 -18.17 4.20 -5.40
N LEU A 92 -17.73 3.04 -4.91
CA LEU A 92 -18.14 1.72 -5.43
C LEU A 92 -19.66 1.54 -5.54
N ARG A 93 -20.44 2.15 -4.62
CA ARG A 93 -21.92 2.13 -4.68
C ARG A 93 -22.46 2.85 -5.91
N ILE A 94 -21.89 4.01 -6.24
CA ILE A 94 -22.30 4.82 -7.40
C ILE A 94 -21.86 4.11 -8.68
N ALA A 95 -20.62 3.61 -8.74
CA ALA A 95 -20.14 2.84 -9.88
C ALA A 95 -21.00 1.59 -10.15
N SER A 96 -21.43 0.89 -9.10
CA SER A 96 -22.33 -0.27 -9.19
C SER A 96 -23.69 0.09 -9.81
N LEU A 97 -24.26 1.24 -9.44
CA LEU A 97 -25.52 1.74 -10.01
C LEU A 97 -25.33 2.16 -11.47
N ASN A 98 -24.30 2.96 -11.77
CA ASN A 98 -24.04 3.49 -13.11
C ASN A 98 -23.77 2.37 -14.12
N LEU A 99 -23.03 1.34 -13.71
CA LEU A 99 -22.68 0.22 -14.58
C LEU A 99 -23.75 -0.88 -14.61
N ASN A 100 -24.77 -0.78 -13.75
CA ASN A 100 -25.78 -1.82 -13.51
C ASN A 100 -25.14 -3.19 -13.18
N LEU A 101 -24.15 -3.17 -12.28
CA LEU A 101 -23.39 -4.36 -11.87
C LEU A 101 -23.51 -4.57 -10.35
N PRO A 102 -23.73 -5.81 -9.87
CA PRO A 102 -23.69 -6.09 -8.43
C PRO A 102 -22.33 -5.71 -7.83
N LYS A 103 -22.32 -5.05 -6.66
CA LYS A 103 -21.10 -4.60 -5.97
C LYS A 103 -20.04 -5.69 -5.85
N SER A 104 -20.44 -6.92 -5.51
CA SER A 104 -19.53 -8.06 -5.37
C SER A 104 -18.83 -8.44 -6.67
N SER A 105 -19.55 -8.36 -7.80
CA SER A 105 -18.99 -8.62 -9.13
C SER A 105 -18.07 -7.48 -9.57
N LEU A 106 -18.46 -6.24 -9.29
CA LEU A 106 -17.64 -5.06 -9.54
C LEU A 106 -16.31 -5.13 -8.79
N GLN A 107 -16.32 -5.43 -7.48
CA GLN A 107 -15.11 -5.59 -6.67
C GLN A 107 -14.18 -6.69 -7.21
N ARG A 108 -14.74 -7.84 -7.61
CA ARG A 108 -13.94 -8.92 -8.21
C ARG A 108 -13.29 -8.47 -9.50
N MET A 109 -14.02 -7.77 -10.37
CA MET A 109 -13.48 -7.24 -11.62
C MET A 109 -12.40 -6.18 -11.38
N MET A 110 -12.62 -5.25 -10.45
CA MET A 110 -11.60 -4.27 -10.04
C MET A 110 -10.31 -4.97 -9.56
N LYS A 111 -10.43 -6.06 -8.78
CA LYS A 111 -9.28 -6.86 -8.34
C LYS A 111 -8.58 -7.56 -9.51
N GLU A 112 -9.33 -8.16 -10.44
CA GLU A 112 -8.77 -8.80 -11.64
C GLU A 112 -8.08 -7.77 -12.56
N LEU A 113 -8.56 -6.53 -12.60
CA LEU A 113 -7.97 -5.40 -13.33
C LEU A 113 -6.78 -4.75 -12.60
N GLY A 114 -6.48 -5.17 -11.37
CA GLY A 114 -5.39 -4.60 -10.57
C GLY A 114 -5.67 -3.22 -9.98
N LEU A 115 -6.93 -2.75 -9.99
CA LEU A 115 -7.31 -1.48 -9.39
C LEU A 115 -7.20 -1.56 -7.86
N LYS A 116 -6.44 -0.64 -7.27
CA LYS A 116 -6.18 -0.58 -5.83
C LYS A 116 -6.72 0.73 -5.24
N PRO A 117 -7.23 0.71 -4.01
CA PRO A 117 -7.59 1.93 -3.32
C PRO A 117 -6.31 2.68 -2.92
N TYR A 118 -6.25 3.96 -3.27
CA TYR A 118 -5.22 4.89 -2.79
C TYR A 118 -5.87 5.94 -1.89
N ARG A 119 -5.16 6.34 -0.83
CA ARG A 119 -5.58 7.46 0.02
C ARG A 119 -4.85 8.72 -0.46
N PRO A 120 -5.56 9.79 -0.83
CA PRO A 120 -4.90 11.03 -1.20
C PRO A 120 -4.09 11.55 0.00
N GLN A 121 -2.88 12.02 -0.26
CA GLN A 121 -2.08 12.73 0.73
C GLN A 121 -2.54 14.19 0.75
N LEU A 122 -2.81 14.72 1.94
CA LEU A 122 -3.03 16.15 2.10
C LEU A 122 -1.66 16.83 2.04
N LEU A 123 -1.39 17.46 0.90
CA LEU A 123 -0.18 18.26 0.69
C LEU A 123 -0.55 19.73 0.80
N HIS A 124 0.40 20.54 1.28
CA HIS A 124 0.26 22.00 1.21
C HIS A 124 0.16 22.39 -0.27
N ALA A 125 -0.77 23.31 -0.57
CA ALA A 125 -0.89 23.85 -1.92
C ALA A 125 0.40 24.60 -2.26
N LEU A 126 1.12 24.12 -3.28
CA LEU A 126 2.28 24.80 -3.82
C LEU A 126 1.78 25.93 -4.73
N ASN A 127 2.37 27.11 -4.61
CA ASN A 127 2.17 28.19 -5.57
C ASN A 127 2.91 27.88 -6.87
N GLU A 128 2.55 28.57 -7.95
CA GLU A 128 3.05 28.30 -9.32
C GLU A 128 4.59 28.30 -9.43
N GLY A 129 5.29 29.13 -8.63
CA GLY A 129 6.76 29.19 -8.62
C GLY A 129 7.46 28.36 -7.54
N ASP A 130 6.72 27.70 -6.65
CA ASP A 130 7.32 26.93 -5.56
C ASP A 130 8.08 25.67 -6.03
N PRO A 131 7.61 24.91 -7.05
CA PRO A 131 8.37 23.77 -7.58
C PRO A 131 9.76 24.17 -8.06
N ASP A 132 9.86 25.24 -8.85
CA ASP A 132 11.14 25.70 -9.42
C ASP A 132 12.10 26.17 -8.32
N ARG A 133 11.61 26.97 -7.36
CA ARG A 133 12.42 27.43 -6.21
C ARG A 133 12.92 26.27 -5.35
N ARG A 134 12.11 25.23 -5.16
CA ARG A 134 12.50 24.04 -4.40
C ARG A 134 13.55 23.21 -5.14
N CYS A 135 13.43 23.08 -6.46
CA CYS A 135 14.44 22.44 -7.29
C CYS A 135 15.76 23.23 -7.28
N GLU A 136 15.70 24.55 -7.42
CA GLU A 136 16.87 25.43 -7.34
C GLU A 136 17.58 25.31 -5.99
N PHE A 137 16.82 25.35 -4.88
CA PHE A 137 17.37 25.12 -3.54
C PHE A 137 18.06 23.76 -3.44
N ALA A 138 17.43 22.69 -3.92
CA ALA A 138 18.00 21.35 -3.89
C ALA A 138 19.30 21.27 -4.71
N ASP A 139 19.35 21.89 -5.89
CA ASP A 139 20.55 21.96 -6.72
C ASP A 139 21.68 22.75 -6.05
N ILE A 140 21.36 23.88 -5.40
CA ILE A 140 22.33 24.66 -4.63
C ILE A 140 22.89 23.83 -3.48
N PHE A 141 22.01 23.17 -2.71
CA PHE A 141 22.40 22.32 -1.60
C PHE A 141 23.34 21.19 -2.05
N LEU A 142 22.98 20.49 -3.14
CA LEU A 142 23.82 19.43 -3.70
C LEU A 142 25.20 19.93 -4.16
N LYS A 143 25.28 21.13 -4.74
CA LYS A 143 26.56 21.74 -5.12
C LYS A 143 27.42 22.09 -3.91
N LEU A 144 26.82 22.57 -2.83
CA LEU A 144 27.53 22.87 -1.58
C LEU A 144 28.09 21.58 -0.96
N VAL A 145 27.29 20.51 -0.89
CA VAL A 145 27.75 19.20 -0.42
C VAL A 145 28.84 18.60 -1.32
N ALA A 146 28.76 18.80 -2.63
CA ALA A 146 29.79 18.32 -3.55
C ALA A 146 31.12 19.08 -3.39
N LYS A 147 31.07 20.36 -3.01
CA LYS A 147 32.26 21.19 -2.75
C LYS A 147 32.88 20.88 -1.38
N ASP A 148 32.04 20.70 -0.36
CA ASP A 148 32.45 20.33 0.99
C ASP A 148 31.48 19.27 1.54
N SER A 149 31.98 18.04 1.68
CA SER A 149 31.19 16.93 2.22
C SER A 149 30.84 17.12 3.70
N SER A 150 31.52 18.03 4.40
CA SER A 150 31.24 18.37 5.78
C SER A 150 30.12 19.42 5.95
N PHE A 151 29.71 20.07 4.85
CA PHE A 151 28.69 21.12 4.85
C PHE A 151 27.40 20.75 5.62
N PRO A 152 26.78 19.57 5.44
CA PRO A 152 25.55 19.23 6.19
C PRO A 152 25.71 19.21 7.71
N TYR A 153 26.94 18.99 8.21
CA TYR A 153 27.25 18.96 9.63
C TYR A 153 27.48 20.37 10.22
N GLN A 154 27.66 21.37 9.36
CA GLN A 154 27.81 22.78 9.75
C GLN A 154 26.46 23.53 9.77
N ILE A 155 25.37 22.85 9.38
CA ILE A 155 24.02 23.45 9.35
C ILE A 155 23.35 23.30 10.72
N VAL A 156 22.86 24.42 11.23
CA VAL A 156 21.96 24.49 12.38
C VAL A 156 20.53 24.59 11.85
N TRP A 157 19.73 23.58 12.13
CA TRP A 157 18.33 23.46 11.72
C TRP A 157 17.43 23.98 12.84
N THR A 158 16.59 24.98 12.55
CA THR A 158 15.70 25.58 13.54
C THR A 158 14.24 25.48 13.11
N ASP A 159 13.33 25.35 14.08
CA ASP A 159 11.88 25.35 13.83
C ASP A 159 11.09 25.65 15.11
N GLU A 160 9.86 26.14 14.94
CA GLU A 160 8.86 26.32 15.99
C GLU A 160 7.81 25.22 15.95
N ALA A 161 7.55 24.59 17.09
CA ALA A 161 6.44 23.66 17.27
C ALA A 161 5.46 24.18 18.32
N THR A 162 4.17 24.27 17.96
CA THR A 162 3.11 24.62 18.91
C THR A 162 2.55 23.37 19.58
N PHE A 163 2.70 23.27 20.90
CA PHE A 163 2.12 22.21 21.72
C PHE A 163 0.88 22.73 22.44
N LYS A 164 -0.27 22.10 22.19
CA LYS A 164 -1.53 22.44 22.86
C LYS A 164 -1.90 21.38 23.90
N LEU A 165 -2.47 21.82 25.03
CA LEU A 165 -2.89 20.93 26.12
C LEU A 165 -4.19 20.17 25.79
N ASN A 166 -4.99 20.66 24.84
CA ASN A 166 -6.04 19.87 24.26
C ASN A 166 -5.40 18.83 23.32
N GLY A 167 -5.44 17.56 23.69
CA GLY A 167 -4.91 16.49 22.86
C GLY A 167 -5.48 16.61 21.45
N HIS A 168 -4.63 16.98 20.48
CA HIS A 168 -5.05 16.98 19.09
C HIS A 168 -5.46 15.55 18.76
N VAL A 169 -6.74 15.40 18.44
CA VAL A 169 -7.31 14.16 17.94
C VAL A 169 -6.61 13.89 16.61
N ASN A 170 -5.52 13.11 16.64
CA ASN A 170 -4.87 12.68 15.42
C ASN A 170 -5.87 11.78 14.69
N ARG A 171 -6.51 12.32 13.65
CA ARG A 171 -7.54 11.62 12.87
C ARG A 171 -7.07 10.26 12.35
N HIS A 172 -5.75 10.05 12.21
CA HIS A 172 -5.16 8.76 11.84
C HIS A 172 -5.26 7.70 12.95
N ASN A 173 -5.36 8.12 14.21
CA ASN A 173 -5.46 7.24 15.39
C ASN A 173 -6.90 7.09 15.92
N CYS A 174 -7.89 7.74 15.30
CA CYS A 174 -9.29 7.66 15.72
C CYS A 174 -10.03 6.57 14.97
N VAL A 175 -9.95 5.36 15.52
CA VAL A 175 -10.70 4.21 15.02
C VAL A 175 -11.85 3.94 15.99
N TYR A 176 -13.08 4.11 15.49
CA TYR A 176 -14.29 3.76 16.22
C TYR A 176 -14.87 2.47 15.64
N TYR A 177 -15.08 1.48 16.49
CA TYR A 177 -15.79 0.25 16.12
C TYR A 177 -17.27 0.45 16.48
N ALA A 178 -18.15 0.40 15.48
CA ALA A 178 -19.60 0.49 15.68
C ALA A 178 -20.32 -0.36 14.63
N THR A 179 -21.49 -0.89 15.00
CA THR A 179 -22.36 -1.68 14.10
C THR A 179 -23.06 -0.82 13.05
N GLU A 180 -23.21 0.49 13.31
CA GLU A 180 -23.73 1.51 12.40
C GLU A 180 -22.91 2.80 12.53
N ASN A 181 -22.99 3.69 11.54
CA ASN A 181 -22.19 4.92 11.53
C ASN A 181 -22.56 5.82 12.73
N PRO A 182 -21.64 6.06 13.68
CA PRO A 182 -21.99 6.74 14.92
C PRO A 182 -22.11 8.27 14.78
N HIS A 183 -21.84 8.85 13.60
CA HIS A 183 -21.90 10.30 13.36
C HIS A 183 -21.14 11.10 14.44
N ILE A 184 -19.93 10.66 14.79
CA ILE A 184 -19.13 11.30 15.83
C ILE A 184 -18.55 12.60 15.28
N ASP A 185 -19.12 13.71 15.73
CA ASP A 185 -18.55 15.04 15.54
C ASP A 185 -17.49 15.29 16.61
N SER A 186 -16.25 15.50 16.17
CA SER A 186 -15.18 16.01 17.05
C SER A 186 -15.18 17.52 16.95
N THR A 187 -15.77 18.18 17.94
CA THR A 187 -15.69 19.64 18.07
C THR A 187 -14.33 20.00 18.64
N GLN A 188 -13.49 20.65 17.84
CA GLN A 188 -12.20 21.18 18.27
C GLN A 188 -12.36 22.63 18.73
N GLU A 189 -11.85 22.95 19.91
CA GLU A 189 -11.63 24.36 20.27
C GLU A 189 -10.49 24.92 19.41
N ILE A 190 -10.83 25.85 18.53
CA ILE A 190 -9.89 26.49 17.59
C ILE A 190 -8.79 27.25 18.37
N ASN A 191 -9.13 27.76 19.56
CA ASN A 191 -8.31 28.69 20.36
C ASN A 191 -7.90 28.14 21.74
N ALA A 192 -7.62 26.85 21.87
CA ALA A 192 -7.08 26.34 23.13
C ALA A 192 -5.65 26.91 23.38
N PRO A 193 -5.31 27.27 24.64
CA PRO A 193 -3.97 27.72 24.99
C PRO A 193 -2.91 26.68 24.60
N GLY A 194 -1.85 27.15 23.94
CA GLY A 194 -0.69 26.34 23.58
C GLY A 194 0.59 27.05 23.94
N ILE A 195 1.66 26.27 24.10
CA ILE A 195 3.03 26.79 24.23
C ILE A 195 3.72 26.64 22.88
N ILE A 196 4.46 27.66 22.46
CA ILE A 196 5.33 27.56 21.30
C ILE A 196 6.70 27.16 21.83
N VAL A 197 7.24 26.08 21.28
CA VAL A 197 8.56 25.57 21.61
C VAL A 197 9.43 25.79 20.40
N TRP A 198 10.54 26.48 20.61
CA TRP A 198 11.57 26.65 19.60
C TRP A 198 12.79 25.80 19.98
N ALA A 199 13.42 25.17 19.01
CA ALA A 199 14.64 24.41 19.24
C ALA A 199 15.52 24.36 17.99
N GLU A 200 16.81 24.12 18.20
CA GLU A 200 17.76 23.89 17.12
C GLU A 200 18.36 22.50 17.21
N ILE A 201 18.59 21.91 16.04
CA ILE A 201 19.29 20.65 15.89
C ILE A 201 20.46 20.88 14.95
N TRP A 202 21.63 20.41 15.36
CA TRP A 202 22.81 20.34 14.50
C TRP A 202 23.48 18.98 14.67
N SER A 203 24.55 18.69 13.93
CA SER A 203 25.16 17.37 13.97
C SER A 203 25.70 16.93 15.33
N GLY A 204 26.02 17.88 16.21
CA GLY A 204 26.54 17.62 17.56
C GLY A 204 25.48 17.54 18.64
N GLY A 205 24.21 17.88 18.36
CA GLY A 205 23.14 17.74 19.34
C GLY A 205 22.02 18.78 19.21
N LEU A 206 21.32 18.98 20.32
CA LEU A 206 20.16 19.86 20.46
C LEU A 206 20.56 21.13 21.24
N ILE A 207 20.19 22.30 20.71
CA ILE A 207 20.25 23.58 21.41
C ILE A 207 18.81 24.04 21.70
N GLY A 208 18.55 24.47 22.95
CA GLY A 208 17.20 24.62 23.49
C GLY A 208 16.73 23.39 24.26
N PRO A 209 15.41 23.14 24.41
CA PRO A 209 14.28 23.92 23.88
C PRO A 209 14.03 25.24 24.63
N PHE A 210 13.52 26.23 23.90
CA PHE A 210 13.07 27.52 24.41
C PHE A 210 11.55 27.60 24.33
N PHE A 211 10.94 28.08 25.42
CA PHE A 211 9.49 28.05 25.58
C PHE A 211 8.93 29.47 25.55
N PHE A 212 8.08 29.73 24.57
CA PHE A 212 7.26 30.93 24.49
C PHE A 212 5.87 30.63 25.04
N ARG A 213 5.44 31.42 26.02
CA ARG A 213 4.08 31.34 26.60
C ARG A 213 3.06 32.13 25.78
N ASP A 214 3.53 33.12 25.04
CA ASP A 214 2.75 34.02 24.19
C ASP A 214 3.20 33.90 22.72
N THR A 215 2.59 34.67 21.83
CA THR A 215 2.93 34.68 20.40
C THR A 215 4.37 35.15 20.19
N VAL A 216 5.12 34.45 19.33
CA VAL A 216 6.46 34.85 18.93
C VAL A 216 6.38 36.11 18.07
N THR A 217 6.93 37.21 18.56
CA THR A 217 7.14 38.46 17.81
C THR A 217 8.59 38.58 17.36
N GLY A 218 8.89 39.40 16.35
CA GLY A 218 10.28 39.64 15.91
C GLY A 218 11.19 40.10 17.06
N ARG A 219 10.68 40.94 17.96
CA ARG A 219 11.42 41.37 19.16
C ARG A 219 11.75 40.21 20.12
N SER A 220 10.75 39.41 20.48
CA SER A 220 10.97 38.27 21.39
C SER A 220 11.86 37.19 20.76
N TYR A 221 11.83 37.09 19.43
CA TYR A 221 12.70 36.20 18.67
C TYR A 221 14.15 36.70 18.69
N LEU A 222 14.37 37.99 18.41
CA LEU A 222 15.68 38.62 18.48
C LEU A 222 16.29 38.56 19.88
N GLU A 223 15.50 38.88 20.92
CA GLU A 223 15.94 38.77 22.32
C GLU A 223 16.36 37.32 22.66
N MET A 224 15.63 36.31 22.18
CA MET A 224 16.05 34.91 22.32
C MET A 224 17.37 34.63 21.59
N LEU A 225 17.50 35.06 20.33
CA LEU A 225 18.72 34.84 19.53
C LEU A 225 19.95 35.42 20.24
N ASP A 226 19.89 36.68 20.64
CA ASP A 226 21.02 37.39 21.25
C ASP A 226 21.35 36.88 22.65
N GLU A 227 20.35 36.67 23.50
CA GLU A 227 20.59 36.34 24.91
C GLU A 227 20.81 34.85 25.18
N LYS A 228 20.33 33.97 24.29
CA LYS A 228 20.31 32.53 24.52
C LYS A 228 21.04 31.75 23.45
N ILE A 229 20.74 32.02 22.18
CA ILE A 229 21.13 31.15 21.08
C ILE A 229 22.57 31.38 20.68
N VAL A 230 22.94 32.61 20.35
CA VAL A 230 24.31 32.96 19.96
C VAL A 230 25.31 32.52 21.03
N PRO A 231 25.10 32.79 22.34
CA PRO A 231 26.00 32.29 23.37
C PRO A 231 26.05 30.76 23.47
N ALA A 232 24.93 30.06 23.24
CA ALA A 232 24.89 28.60 23.28
C ALA A 232 25.63 27.97 22.10
N ILE A 233 25.49 28.55 20.90
CA ILE A 233 26.23 28.18 19.71
C ILE A 233 27.73 28.40 19.93
N GLU A 234 28.14 29.59 20.38
CA GLU A 234 29.56 29.89 20.64
C GLU A 234 30.18 28.96 21.68
N TYR A 235 29.40 28.55 22.69
CA TYR A 235 29.87 27.62 23.72
C TYR A 235 29.96 26.16 23.23
N GLN A 236 28.98 25.70 22.44
CA GLN A 236 28.86 24.29 22.04
C GLN A 236 29.51 23.97 20.69
N MET A 237 29.64 24.96 19.81
CA MET A 237 30.10 24.81 18.44
C MET A 237 31.44 25.52 18.28
N ASN A 238 32.52 24.73 18.27
CA ASN A 238 33.86 25.24 17.95
C ASN A 238 34.06 25.26 16.41
N LEU A 239 33.14 25.91 15.70
CA LEU A 239 33.17 26.05 14.23
C LEU A 239 33.45 27.51 13.86
N GLU A 240 34.35 27.73 12.91
CA GLU A 240 34.68 29.08 12.41
C GLU A 240 33.53 29.68 11.56
N GLU A 241 32.72 28.83 10.95
CA GLU A 241 31.60 29.21 10.10
C GLU A 241 30.43 28.24 10.35
N ILE A 242 29.23 28.78 10.50
CA ILE A 242 27.99 28.02 10.65
C ILE A 242 26.96 28.47 9.63
N PHE A 243 26.14 27.53 9.17
CA PHE A 243 25.02 27.83 8.29
C PHE A 243 23.73 27.75 9.10
N TYR A 244 23.06 28.89 9.24
CA TYR A 244 21.85 29.01 10.03
C TYR A 244 20.60 28.86 9.14
N MET A 245 19.77 27.84 9.39
CA MET A 245 18.58 27.55 8.60
C MET A 245 17.32 27.82 9.42
N TYR A 246 16.47 28.71 8.92
CA TYR A 246 15.14 29.03 9.47
C TYR A 246 14.13 29.23 8.31
N ASP A 247 12.84 29.19 8.65
CA ASP A 247 11.77 29.32 7.66
C ASP A 247 11.51 30.79 7.23
N GLY A 248 10.56 30.99 6.32
CA GLY A 248 10.16 32.31 5.84
C GLY A 248 9.15 33.05 6.72
N ALA A 249 9.06 32.76 8.03
CA ALA A 249 8.10 33.42 8.91
C ALA A 249 8.36 34.94 9.00
N PRO A 250 7.31 35.78 9.04
CA PRO A 250 7.49 37.24 9.12
C PRO A 250 8.33 37.71 10.31
N ALA A 251 8.30 37.00 11.44
CA ALA A 251 9.09 37.33 12.62
C ALA A 251 10.61 37.19 12.39
N HIS A 252 11.04 36.44 11.38
CA HIS A 252 12.46 36.27 11.04
C HIS A 252 13.05 37.44 10.25
N TYR A 253 12.21 38.38 9.77
CA TYR A 253 12.64 39.50 8.93
C TYR A 253 12.42 40.88 9.59
N GLN A 254 11.93 40.93 10.83
CA GLN A 254 11.49 42.16 11.51
C GLN A 254 12.43 42.60 12.63
#